data_AF-A0A1Y4JBJ5-F1
#
_entry.id   AF-A0A1Y4JBJ5-F1
#
_cell.length_a   1.000
_cell.length_b   1.000
_cell.length_c   1.000
_cell.angle_alpha   90.00
_cell.angle_beta   90.00
_cell.angle_gamma   90.00
#
_symmetry.space_group_name_H-M   'P 1'
#
loop_
_entity.id
_entity.type
_entity.pdbx_description
1 polymer ?
#
loop_
_entity_poly.entity_id
_entity_poly.type
_entity_poly.pdbx_seq_one_letter_code
_entity_poly.pdbx_strand_id
1 'polypeptide(L)' 'MTDILKNELSMSNCPRCGTRLMCGKIIVTGYHRCPKCKRHWIIEIAQSSVKVTEAYFHFKSFA' A
#
# COMPACT_ATOMS: atom_id res chain seq x y z
N MET A 1 17.64 -17.50 -5.30
CA MET A 1 16.61 -16.87 -6.16
C MET A 1 15.58 -16.11 -5.32
N THR A 2 16.05 -15.32 -4.33
CA THR A 2 15.19 -14.74 -3.27
C THR A 2 15.51 -13.28 -2.98
N ASP A 3 16.72 -12.80 -3.29
CA ASP A 3 17.11 -11.42 -3.00
C ASP A 3 16.71 -10.41 -4.09
N ILE A 4 16.45 -10.87 -5.33
CA ILE A 4 15.99 -9.99 -6.42
C ILE A 4 14.58 -9.43 -6.12
N LEU A 5 13.69 -10.24 -5.56
CA LEU A 5 12.31 -9.82 -5.25
C LEU A 5 12.22 -8.88 -4.03
N LYS A 6 13.19 -8.92 -3.11
CA LYS A 6 13.19 -8.01 -1.95
C LYS A 6 13.34 -6.55 -2.37
N ASN A 7 14.04 -6.29 -3.47
CA ASN A 7 14.25 -4.94 -3.94
C ASN A 7 13.07 -4.40 -4.77
N GLU A 8 12.16 -5.28 -5.21
CA GLU A 8 10.99 -4.96 -6.02
C GLU A 8 9.71 -4.74 -5.20
N LEU A 9 9.75 -4.92 -3.88
CA LEU A 9 8.58 -4.82 -3.01
C LEU A 9 8.73 -3.68 -2.00
N SER A 10 7.75 -2.79 -1.99
CA SER A 10 7.50 -1.84 -0.90
C SER A 10 6.59 -2.48 0.14
N MET A 11 6.98 -2.33 1.41
CA MET A 11 6.27 -2.90 2.53
C MET A 11 5.75 -1.78 3.41
N SER A 12 4.47 -1.85 3.76
CA SER A 12 3.84 -0.95 4.71
C SER A 12 2.95 -1.74 5.67
N ASN A 13 2.38 -1.07 6.66
CA ASN A 13 1.47 -1.66 7.62
C ASN A 13 0.08 -1.04 7.46
N CYS A 14 -0.95 -1.87 7.54
CA CYS A 14 -2.33 -1.42 7.60
C CYS A 14 -2.51 -0.46 8.79
N PRO A 15 -2.88 0.81 8.57
CA PRO A 15 -3.02 1.79 9.65
C PRO A 15 -4.07 1.38 10.70
N ARG A 16 -5.04 0.53 10.32
CA ARG A 16 -6.12 0.11 11.22
C ARG A 16 -5.76 -1.08 12.11
N CYS A 17 -4.99 -2.05 11.61
CA CYS A 17 -4.80 -3.33 12.31
C CYS A 17 -3.37 -3.86 12.34
N GLY A 18 -2.40 -3.08 11.84
CA GLY A 18 -0.97 -3.43 11.83
C GLY A 18 -0.57 -4.54 10.88
N THR A 19 -1.51 -5.16 10.16
CA THR A 19 -1.20 -6.22 9.19
C THR A 19 -0.34 -5.69 8.05
N ARG A 20 0.74 -6.41 7.74
CA ARG A 20 1.67 -6.06 6.66
C ARG A 20 0.96 -6.03 5.31
N LEU A 21 1.15 -4.96 4.57
CA LEU A 21 0.70 -4.76 3.19
C LEU A 21 1.95 -4.77 2.29
N MET A 22 1.91 -5.58 1.23
CA MET A 22 3.00 -5.65 0.25
C MET A 22 2.51 -5.11 -1.09
N CYS A 23 3.27 -4.20 -1.68
CA CYS A 23 3.04 -3.65 -3.01
C CYS A 23 4.33 -3.70 -3.82
N GLY A 24 4.24 -3.96 -5.13
CA GLY A 24 5.41 -3.83 -6.01
C GLY A 24 5.89 -2.38 -6.10
N LYS A 25 7.20 -2.15 -6.10
CA LYS A 25 7.82 -0.82 -6.25
C LYS A 25 7.52 -0.16 -7.60
N ILE A 26 7.22 -0.94 -8.64
CA ILE A 26 6.80 -0.43 -9.95
C ILE A 26 5.45 0.30 -9.84
N ILE A 27 4.64 -0.02 -8.83
CA ILE A 27 3.31 0.55 -8.64
C ILE A 27 3.44 1.86 -7.84
N VAL A 28 3.49 3.00 -8.53
CA VAL A 28 3.54 4.34 -7.91
C VAL A 28 2.30 4.60 -7.04
N THR A 29 1.14 4.06 -7.44
CA THR A 29 -0.11 4.13 -6.67
C THR A 29 -0.89 2.82 -6.83
N GLY A 30 -1.10 2.10 -5.73
CA GLY A 30 -1.76 0.80 -5.72
C GLY A 30 -3.01 0.77 -4.84
N TYR A 31 -4.09 0.19 -5.35
CA TYR A 31 -5.27 -0.14 -4.56
C TYR A 31 -5.09 -1.50 -3.89
N HIS A 32 -5.19 -1.55 -2.56
CA HIS A 32 -4.91 -2.75 -1.78
C HIS A 32 -5.97 -3.00 -0.71
N ARG A 33 -6.51 -4.22 -0.66
CA ARG A 33 -7.42 -4.66 0.41
C ARG A 33 -6.64 -5.35 1.51
N CYS A 34 -6.71 -4.84 2.74
CA CYS A 34 -6.07 -5.48 3.88
C CYS A 34 -6.67 -6.88 4.12
N PRO A 35 -5.86 -7.95 4.22
CA PRO A 35 -6.37 -9.31 4.34
C PRO A 35 -7.05 -9.57 5.70
N LYS A 36 -6.66 -8.84 6.75
CA LYS A 36 -7.20 -8.98 8.12
C LYS A 36 -8.46 -8.15 8.35
N CYS A 37 -8.38 -6.82 8.27
CA CYS A 37 -9.51 -5.94 8.56
C CYS A 37 -10.41 -5.66 7.36
N LYS A 38 -10.08 -6.18 6.17
CA LYS A 38 -10.84 -6.06 4.92
C LYS A 38 -11.04 -4.64 4.38
N ARG A 39 -10.49 -3.61 5.03
CA ARG A 39 -10.47 -2.22 4.53
C ARG A 39 -9.61 -2.08 3.28
N HIS A 40 -9.98 -1.10 2.47
CA HIS A 40 -9.29 -0.77 1.23
C HIS A 40 -8.41 0.45 1.42
N TRP A 41 -7.20 0.36 0.92
CA TRP A 41 -6.15 1.35 1.08
C TRP A 41 -5.58 1.72 -0.29
N ILE A 42 -5.23 2.99 -0.45
CA ILE A 42 -4.39 3.50 -1.52
C ILE A 42 -2.99 3.59 -0.96
N ILE A 43 -2.07 2.88 -1.58
CA ILE A 43 -0.65 2.86 -1.23
C ILE A 43 0.09 3.66 -2.30
N GLU A 44 0.63 4.79 -1.93
CA GLU A 44 1.43 5.66 -2.79
C GLU A 44 2.90 5.44 -2.45
N ILE A 45 3.70 5.08 -3.46
CA ILE A 45 5.13 4.81 -3.32
C ILE A 45 5.88 5.92 -4.07
N ALA A 46 6.56 6.78 -3.32
CA ALA A 46 7.50 7.77 -3.84
C ALA A 46 8.95 7.28 -3.64
N GLN A 47 9.92 7.92 -4.29
CA GLN A 47 11.33 7.51 -4.27
C GLN A 47 11.91 7.33 -2.85
N SER A 48 11.39 8.05 -1.85
CA SER A 48 11.87 8.03 -0.47
C SER A 48 10.78 7.77 0.58
N SER A 49 9.52 7.61 0.20
CA SER A 49 8.41 7.48 1.15
C SER A 49 7.29 6.57 0.65
N VAL A 50 6.60 5.93 1.61
CA VAL A 50 5.39 5.14 1.36
C VAL A 50 4.26 5.76 2.17
N LYS A 51 3.18 6.15 1.50
CA LYS A 51 1.99 6.72 2.12
C LYS A 51 0.81 5.78 1.95
N VAL A 52 0.04 5.57 3.02
CA VAL A 52 -1.12 4.68 3.03
C VAL A 52 -2.35 5.47 3.46
N THR A 53 -3.30 5.61 2.55
CA THR A 53 -4.53 6.38 2.74
C THR A 53 -5.74 5.45 2.62
N GLU A 54 -6.78 5.63 3.44
CA GLU A 54 -8.01 4.84 3.29
C GLU A 54 -8.71 5.22 1.97
N ALA A 55 -9.10 4.22 1.17
CA ALA A 55 -9.61 4.45 -0.17
C ALA A 55 -10.86 5.35 -0.19
N TYR A 56 -11.70 5.24 0.84
CA TYR A 56 -12.87 6.10 1.01
C TYR A 56 -12.50 7.59 0.99
N PHE A 57 -11.49 7.99 1.76
CA PHE A 57 -11.07 9.40 1.81
C PHE A 57 -10.39 9.84 0.52
N HIS A 58 -9.58 8.96 -0.09
CA HIS A 58 -8.92 9.27 -1.36
C HIS A 58 -9.92 9.47 -2.50
N PHE A 59 -10.95 8.64 -2.64
CA PHE A 59 -11.93 8.80 -3.71
C PHE A 59 -12.96 9.89 -3.42
N LYS A 60 -13.25 10.17 -2.14
CA LYS A 60 -14.12 11.29 -1.76
C LYS A 60 -13.57 12.64 -2.23
N SER A 61 -12.25 12.82 -2.34
CA SER A 61 -11.67 14.07 -2.85
C SER A 61 -11.81 14.27 -4.37
N PHE A 62 -12.29 13.27 -5.11
CA PHE A 62 -12.54 13.36 -6.56
C PHE A 62 -14.02 13.48 -6.92
N ALA A 63 -14.91 13.51 -5.91
CA ALA A 63 -16.36 13.66 -6.07
C ALA A 63 -16.78 15.10 -5.78
#